data_AF-C1GFC5-F1
#
_entry.id   AF-C1GFC5-F1
#
_cell.length_a   1.000
_cell.length_b   1.000
_cell.length_c   1.000
_cell.angle_alpha   90.00
_cell.angle_beta   90.00
_cell.angle_gamma   90.00
#
_symmetry.space_group_name_H-M   'P 1'
#
loop_
_entity.id
_entity.type
_entity.pdbx_description
1 polymer ?
#
loop_
_entity_poly.entity_id
_entity_poly.type
_entity_poly.pdbx_seq_one_letter_code
_entity_poly.pdbx_strand_id
1 'polypeptide(L)'
;MPPSEEIKAYNESVLERYSLGDKLVFSTEVIRCEWNEETSLWTMHLQNLQTGEKYTHKCQILFNAGGLLSVPRKCDIPGSEKFNGHIFHSAQWDAAVSLKDKNVVVIGNGCTGAQIVPAILPEVKHLTHIIRSKHWIYPAANPPYPPLLRWIFQNIPLALRLHRIHLFLLIERSLTLFKMSKKGTVVRQERQVKSERFMRKHAPAKYHDLLIPDFDFGCKRRIFDVGGYLKALNAENITLTDEKPLEILPDGLRTNHGIIKADVIVLATGFETKFLHAMDVIGRDGQSVREHWDKYPGPTAYNSSVLSGFPNFFMLLGPNSATGHTSALIASENTINYALRILKPILTGKATSVDIKEQAEKSYADKVQAALNETVFNAGGCQSWYIQKSKWNATIYPWSQAYFWYRSLFPTWSDWNIEWKSRQPSRRKGKTIAILITLIAVALNGFWIWNS
;
A
#
# COMPACT_ATOMS: atom_id res chain seq x y z
N MET A 1 -8.99 7.59 -16.07
CA MET A 1 -7.93 6.72 -15.57
C MET A 1 -8.08 5.39 -16.30
N PRO A 2 -7.03 4.56 -16.48
CA PRO A 2 -7.23 3.24 -17.05
C PRO A 2 -8.26 2.45 -16.20
N PRO A 3 -9.21 1.75 -16.83
CA PRO A 3 -10.19 0.93 -16.12
C PRO A 3 -9.52 -0.32 -15.53
N SER A 4 -10.25 -1.06 -14.70
CA SER A 4 -9.70 -2.17 -13.92
C SER A 4 -9.17 -3.31 -14.82
N GLU A 5 -9.83 -3.51 -15.95
CA GLU A 5 -9.54 -4.54 -16.94
C GLU A 5 -8.22 -4.26 -17.65
N GLU A 6 -7.94 -3.00 -17.97
CA GLU A 6 -6.66 -2.58 -18.56
C GLU A 6 -5.51 -2.77 -17.56
N ILE A 7 -5.72 -2.44 -16.28
CA ILE A 7 -4.71 -2.66 -15.23
C ILE A 7 -4.45 -4.16 -15.03
N LYS A 8 -5.51 -4.99 -15.04
CA LYS A 8 -5.39 -6.44 -14.93
C LYS A 8 -4.60 -7.01 -16.11
N ALA A 9 -4.95 -6.64 -17.34
CA ALA A 9 -4.24 -7.06 -18.55
C ALA A 9 -2.77 -6.64 -18.54
N TYR A 10 -2.47 -5.43 -18.04
CA TYR A 10 -1.09 -5.00 -17.84
C TYR A 10 -0.34 -5.92 -16.88
N ASN A 11 -0.91 -6.26 -15.72
CA ASN A 11 -0.27 -7.16 -14.76
C ASN A 11 -0.06 -8.57 -15.34
N GLU A 12 -1.06 -9.12 -16.04
CA GLU A 12 -0.95 -10.41 -16.73
C GLU A 12 0.20 -10.40 -17.75
N SER A 13 0.34 -9.32 -18.53
CA SER A 13 1.46 -9.16 -19.48
C SER A 13 2.83 -9.10 -18.80
N VAL A 14 2.90 -8.58 -17.56
CA VAL A 14 4.13 -8.55 -16.76
C VAL A 14 4.46 -9.95 -16.25
N LEU A 15 3.46 -10.71 -15.77
CA LEU A 15 3.66 -12.11 -15.37
C LEU A 15 4.23 -12.95 -16.52
N GLU A 16 3.67 -12.80 -17.72
CA GLU A 16 4.11 -13.52 -18.92
C GLU A 16 5.54 -13.10 -19.32
N ARG A 17 5.79 -11.80 -19.46
CA ARG A 17 7.08 -11.24 -19.89
C ARG A 17 8.26 -11.70 -19.02
N TYR A 18 8.04 -11.85 -17.72
CA TYR A 18 9.08 -12.24 -16.77
C TYR A 18 8.98 -13.71 -16.32
N SER A 19 8.11 -14.49 -16.98
CA SER A 19 7.89 -15.92 -16.70
C SER A 19 7.76 -16.20 -15.20
N LEU A 20 6.79 -15.53 -14.57
CA LEU A 20 6.58 -15.63 -13.12
C LEU A 20 5.56 -16.70 -12.72
N GLY A 21 4.85 -17.31 -13.67
CA GLY A 21 3.75 -18.24 -13.38
C GLY A 21 4.16 -19.44 -12.52
N ASP A 22 5.33 -20.02 -12.77
CA ASP A 22 5.90 -21.15 -12.02
C ASP A 22 6.43 -20.77 -10.63
N LYS A 23 6.53 -19.47 -10.33
CA LYS A 23 6.99 -18.92 -9.05
C LYS A 23 5.85 -18.49 -8.13
N LEU A 24 4.60 -18.66 -8.57
CA LEU A 24 3.40 -18.25 -7.85
C LEU A 24 2.59 -19.47 -7.45
N VAL A 25 2.15 -19.50 -6.20
CA VAL A 25 1.20 -20.48 -5.69
C VAL A 25 -0.09 -19.74 -5.36
N PHE A 26 -1.13 -20.00 -6.14
CA PHE A 26 -2.46 -19.41 -5.95
C PHE A 26 -3.29 -20.24 -4.97
N SER A 27 -4.47 -19.72 -4.60
CA SER A 27 -5.42 -20.39 -3.71
C SER A 27 -4.80 -20.88 -2.40
N THR A 28 -3.80 -20.14 -1.89
CA THR A 28 -3.03 -20.51 -0.70
C THR A 28 -2.91 -19.30 0.20
N GLU A 29 -3.26 -19.47 1.47
CA GLU A 29 -3.13 -18.45 2.51
C GLU A 29 -1.89 -18.75 3.37
N VAL A 30 -1.14 -17.70 3.73
CA VAL A 30 -0.06 -17.78 4.71
C VAL A 30 -0.64 -17.44 6.07
N ILE A 31 -0.65 -18.41 6.98
CA ILE A 31 -1.26 -18.27 8.31
C ILE A 31 -0.25 -17.69 9.31
N ARG A 32 0.98 -18.20 9.28
CA ARG A 32 2.01 -17.88 10.27
C ARG A 32 3.42 -17.97 9.67
N CYS A 33 4.31 -17.09 10.09
CA CYS A 33 5.72 -17.06 9.73
C CYS A 33 6.55 -16.96 11.01
N GLU A 34 7.52 -17.86 11.19
CA GLU A 34 8.35 -17.93 12.39
C GLU A 34 9.84 -17.91 12.04
N TRP A 35 10.57 -17.00 12.67
CA TRP A 35 12.03 -16.97 12.60
C TRP A 35 12.63 -18.08 13.47
N ASN A 36 13.58 -18.82 12.90
CA ASN A 36 14.36 -19.81 13.63
C ASN A 36 15.81 -19.34 13.76
N GLU A 37 16.24 -19.11 15.00
CA GLU A 37 17.55 -18.56 15.31
C GLU A 37 18.70 -19.50 14.91
N GLU A 38 18.56 -20.79 15.19
CA GLU A 38 19.60 -21.80 14.93
C GLU A 38 19.92 -21.96 13.45
N THR A 39 18.91 -21.87 12.60
CA THR A 39 19.05 -22.05 11.14
C THR A 39 19.14 -20.73 10.38
N SER A 40 18.78 -19.62 11.02
CA SER A 40 18.60 -18.31 10.38
C SER A 40 17.63 -18.35 9.18
N LEU A 41 16.53 -19.09 9.33
CA LEU A 41 15.48 -19.26 8.32
C LEU A 41 14.11 -18.89 8.89
N TRP A 42 13.26 -18.36 8.02
CA TRP A 42 11.83 -18.26 8.23
C TRP A 42 11.15 -19.59 7.89
N THR A 43 10.25 -20.05 8.75
CA THR A 43 9.30 -21.13 8.45
C THR A 43 7.92 -20.53 8.27
N MET A 44 7.36 -20.68 7.07
CA MET A 44 6.00 -20.27 6.71
C MET A 44 5.06 -21.47 6.87
N HIS A 45 3.92 -21.26 7.51
CA HIS A 45 2.80 -22.20 7.61
C HIS A 45 1.70 -21.75 6.67
N LEU A 46 1.37 -22.60 5.70
CA LEU A 46 0.46 -22.30 4.61
C LEU A 46 -0.74 -23.24 4.63
N GLN A 47 -1.85 -22.77 4.09
CA GLN A 47 -3.04 -23.57 3.84
C GLN A 47 -3.54 -23.36 2.41
N ASN A 48 -3.74 -24.45 1.69
CA ASN A 48 -4.46 -24.42 0.42
C ASN A 48 -5.96 -24.23 0.70
N LEU A 49 -6.56 -23.19 0.14
CA LEU A 49 -7.95 -22.79 0.35
C LEU A 49 -8.95 -23.66 -0.41
N GLN A 50 -8.50 -24.41 -1.43
CA GLN A 50 -9.35 -25.32 -2.19
C GLN A 50 -9.40 -26.71 -1.55
N THR A 51 -8.25 -27.23 -1.10
CA THR A 51 -8.15 -28.60 -0.54
C THR A 51 -8.18 -28.64 0.98
N GLY A 52 -7.91 -27.51 1.65
CA GLY A 52 -7.74 -27.43 3.10
C GLY A 52 -6.38 -27.92 3.61
N GLU A 53 -5.51 -28.44 2.72
CA GLU A 53 -4.20 -28.98 3.05
C GLU A 53 -3.31 -27.93 3.72
N LYS A 54 -2.64 -28.32 4.81
CA LYS A 54 -1.67 -27.49 5.52
C LYS A 54 -0.26 -28.00 5.30
N TYR A 55 0.66 -27.12 4.97
CA TYR A 55 2.06 -27.45 4.72
C TYR A 55 2.99 -26.31 5.11
N THR A 56 4.31 -26.57 5.10
CA THR A 56 5.31 -25.56 5.47
C THR A 56 6.28 -25.27 4.33
N HIS A 57 6.82 -24.05 4.32
CA HIS A 57 7.88 -23.63 3.42
C HIS A 57 8.96 -22.87 4.19
N LYS A 58 10.25 -23.16 3.93
CA LYS A 58 11.36 -22.48 4.57
C LYS A 58 12.05 -21.52 3.61
N CYS A 59 12.34 -20.30 4.06
CA CYS A 59 13.01 -19.29 3.25
C CYS A 59 14.04 -18.49 4.08
N GLN A 60 15.08 -17.97 3.42
CA GLN A 60 16.08 -17.11 4.08
C GLN A 60 15.58 -15.68 4.28
N ILE A 61 14.72 -15.23 3.37
CA ILE A 61 14.24 -13.84 3.27
C ILE A 61 12.73 -13.89 3.14
N LEU A 62 12.04 -13.10 3.96
CA LEU A 62 10.59 -13.00 3.96
C LEU A 62 10.18 -11.59 3.49
N PHE A 63 9.35 -11.52 2.45
CA PHE A 63 8.72 -10.27 2.02
C PHE A 63 7.21 -10.34 2.25
N ASN A 64 6.65 -9.37 2.97
CA ASN A 64 5.22 -9.15 2.98
C ASN A 64 4.82 -8.16 1.88
N ALA A 65 3.98 -8.60 0.95
CA ALA A 65 3.36 -7.77 -0.08
C ALA A 65 1.82 -7.81 -0.04
N GLY A 66 1.22 -8.12 1.12
CA GLY A 66 -0.24 -8.29 1.28
C GLY A 66 -1.08 -7.01 1.13
N GLY A 67 -0.44 -5.84 1.02
CA GLY A 67 -1.10 -4.54 0.88
C GLY A 67 -1.88 -4.08 2.12
N LEU A 68 -2.45 -2.88 2.05
CA LEU A 68 -3.21 -2.24 3.15
C LEU A 68 -4.72 -2.16 2.88
N LEU A 69 -5.14 -2.34 1.62
CA LEU A 69 -6.51 -2.16 1.15
C LEU A 69 -7.00 -3.42 0.41
N SER A 70 -6.78 -4.58 1.01
CA SER A 70 -7.10 -5.90 0.43
C SER A 70 -8.30 -6.56 1.10
N VAL A 71 -8.51 -6.34 2.39
CA VAL A 71 -9.57 -7.02 3.16
C VAL A 71 -10.80 -6.13 3.28
N PRO A 72 -11.93 -6.47 2.63
CA PRO A 72 -13.13 -5.65 2.65
C PRO A 72 -13.73 -5.61 4.05
N ARG A 73 -14.26 -4.45 4.46
CA ARG A 73 -15.04 -4.39 5.70
C ARG A 73 -16.33 -5.17 5.51
N LYS A 74 -16.60 -6.09 6.44
CA LYS A 74 -17.88 -6.80 6.51
C LYS A 74 -19.02 -5.81 6.78
N CYS A 75 -20.24 -6.21 6.42
CA CYS A 75 -21.43 -5.49 6.85
C CYS A 75 -21.54 -5.57 8.36
N ASP A 76 -21.52 -4.43 9.04
CA ASP A 76 -21.68 -4.31 10.50
C ASP A 76 -23.06 -3.76 10.89
N ILE A 77 -23.97 -3.63 9.92
CA ILE A 77 -25.34 -3.17 10.16
C ILE A 77 -26.16 -4.37 10.65
N PRO A 78 -26.80 -4.29 11.84
CA PRO A 78 -27.63 -5.37 12.37
C PRO A 78 -28.71 -5.81 11.39
N GLY A 79 -29.07 -7.10 11.37
CA GLY A 79 -30.12 -7.63 10.51
C GLY A 79 -29.70 -7.96 9.07
N SER A 80 -28.41 -7.80 8.73
CA SER A 80 -27.87 -8.11 7.39
C SER A 80 -28.19 -9.53 6.92
N GLU A 81 -28.24 -10.49 7.83
CA GLU A 81 -28.55 -11.89 7.61
C GLU A 81 -30.03 -12.16 7.28
N LYS A 82 -30.91 -11.18 7.50
CA LYS A 82 -32.36 -11.29 7.27
C LYS A 82 -32.80 -10.65 5.95
N PHE A 83 -31.89 -10.03 5.20
CA PHE A 83 -32.21 -9.35 3.96
C PHE A 83 -32.62 -10.36 2.88
N ASN A 84 -33.79 -10.15 2.25
CA ASN A 84 -34.27 -10.99 1.17
C ASN A 84 -33.52 -10.73 -0.15
N GLY A 85 -32.90 -9.55 -0.27
CA GLY A 85 -32.12 -9.14 -1.43
C GLY A 85 -30.64 -9.51 -1.36
N HIS A 86 -29.82 -8.81 -2.13
CA HIS A 86 -28.38 -9.06 -2.19
C HIS A 86 -27.56 -7.99 -1.46
N ILE A 87 -26.62 -8.43 -0.62
CA ILE A 87 -25.62 -7.55 0.00
C ILE A 87 -24.24 -7.99 -0.46
N PHE A 88 -23.47 -7.08 -1.04
CA PHE A 88 -22.06 -7.35 -1.35
C PHE A 88 -21.19 -6.12 -1.18
N HIS A 89 -19.92 -6.36 -0.83
CA HIS A 89 -18.91 -5.32 -0.80
C HIS A 89 -18.36 -5.06 -2.20
N SER A 90 -18.05 -3.80 -2.50
CA SER A 90 -17.52 -3.36 -3.80
C SER A 90 -16.27 -4.12 -4.29
N ALA A 91 -15.43 -4.62 -3.36
CA ALA A 91 -14.26 -5.45 -3.66
C ALA A 91 -14.59 -6.93 -3.96
N GLN A 92 -15.82 -7.35 -3.69
CA GLN A 92 -16.36 -8.68 -3.92
C GLN A 92 -17.64 -8.54 -4.75
N TRP A 93 -17.54 -7.76 -5.84
CA TRP A 93 -18.66 -7.44 -6.71
C TRP A 93 -19.24 -8.72 -7.31
N ASP A 94 -20.54 -8.94 -7.13
CA ASP A 94 -21.24 -10.08 -7.69
C ASP A 94 -21.87 -9.70 -9.04
N ALA A 95 -21.21 -10.10 -10.12
CA ALA A 95 -21.66 -9.82 -11.49
C ALA A 95 -22.91 -10.61 -11.90
N ALA A 96 -23.35 -11.61 -11.12
CA ALA A 96 -24.56 -12.37 -11.40
C ALA A 96 -25.84 -11.62 -10.95
N VAL A 97 -25.71 -10.62 -10.06
CA VAL A 97 -26.84 -9.85 -9.55
C VAL A 97 -27.21 -8.74 -10.54
N SER A 98 -28.38 -8.86 -11.17
CA SER A 98 -28.93 -7.79 -12.01
C SER A 98 -29.40 -6.60 -11.17
N LEU A 99 -28.89 -5.41 -11.48
CA LEU A 99 -29.33 -4.15 -10.88
C LEU A 99 -30.49 -3.49 -11.65
N LYS A 100 -30.82 -4.02 -12.83
CA LYS A 100 -31.87 -3.49 -13.70
C LYS A 100 -33.21 -3.42 -12.98
N ASP A 101 -33.85 -2.25 -13.02
CA ASP A 101 -35.17 -1.99 -12.42
C ASP A 101 -35.25 -2.25 -10.90
N LYS A 102 -34.11 -2.29 -10.19
CA LYS A 102 -34.02 -2.51 -8.74
C LYS A 102 -33.87 -1.21 -7.95
N ASN A 103 -34.32 -1.22 -6.69
CA ASN A 103 -33.98 -0.20 -5.71
C ASN A 103 -32.62 -0.57 -5.10
N VAL A 104 -31.60 0.25 -5.36
CA VAL A 104 -30.23 -0.03 -4.93
C VAL A 104 -29.80 0.99 -3.88
N VAL A 105 -29.28 0.49 -2.75
CA VAL A 105 -28.66 1.33 -1.73
C VAL A 105 -27.15 1.19 -1.83
N VAL A 106 -26.45 2.30 -2.04
CA VAL A 106 -24.98 2.36 -1.96
C VAL A 106 -24.58 3.00 -0.64
N ILE A 107 -23.74 2.34 0.16
CA ILE A 107 -23.28 2.87 1.44
C ILE A 107 -21.80 3.23 1.34
N GLY A 108 -21.48 4.52 1.48
CA GLY A 108 -20.11 5.04 1.46
C GLY A 108 -19.80 5.87 0.22
N ASN A 109 -19.12 7.00 0.42
CA ASN A 109 -18.84 8.01 -0.60
C ASN A 109 -17.34 8.32 -0.77
N GLY A 110 -16.48 7.34 -0.48
CA GLY A 110 -15.08 7.42 -0.88
C GLY A 110 -14.92 7.31 -2.40
N CYS A 111 -13.68 7.11 -2.87
CA CYS A 111 -13.40 6.95 -4.31
C CYS A 111 -14.28 5.88 -4.97
N THR A 112 -14.49 4.75 -4.30
CA THR A 112 -15.26 3.62 -4.81
C THR A 112 -16.74 3.96 -5.03
N GLY A 113 -17.40 4.58 -4.04
CA GLY A 113 -18.80 5.01 -4.17
C GLY A 113 -18.98 6.03 -5.29
N ALA A 114 -18.06 7.00 -5.40
CA ALA A 114 -18.09 8.00 -6.47
C ALA A 114 -17.86 7.41 -7.88
N GLN A 115 -17.26 6.22 -7.99
CA GLN A 115 -17.10 5.51 -9.26
C GLN A 115 -18.28 4.61 -9.58
N ILE A 116 -18.82 3.90 -8.58
CA ILE A 116 -19.95 2.97 -8.74
C ILE A 116 -21.24 3.71 -9.08
N VAL A 117 -21.57 4.76 -8.32
CA VAL A 117 -22.87 5.46 -8.46
C VAL A 117 -23.14 5.90 -9.90
N PRO A 118 -22.27 6.67 -10.59
CA PRO A 118 -22.56 7.07 -11.96
C PRO A 118 -22.58 5.89 -12.95
N ALA A 119 -21.90 4.77 -12.64
CA ALA A 119 -21.85 3.60 -13.51
C ALA A 119 -23.14 2.78 -13.50
N ILE A 120 -23.78 2.63 -12.32
CA ILE A 120 -25.00 1.81 -12.17
C ILE A 120 -26.29 2.63 -12.25
N LEU A 121 -26.23 3.95 -12.07
CA LEU A 121 -27.41 4.80 -12.03
C LEU A 121 -28.35 4.70 -13.26
N PRO A 122 -27.84 4.52 -14.51
CA PRO A 122 -28.71 4.43 -15.68
C PRO A 122 -29.60 3.17 -15.74
N GLU A 123 -29.27 2.10 -15.02
CA GLU A 123 -29.99 0.81 -15.10
C GLU A 123 -30.94 0.56 -13.91
N VAL A 124 -30.71 1.22 -12.77
CA VAL A 124 -31.49 1.01 -11.54
C VAL A 124 -32.81 1.77 -11.56
N LYS A 125 -33.84 1.22 -10.90
CA LYS A 125 -35.13 1.90 -10.71
C LYS A 125 -34.99 3.13 -9.82
N HIS A 126 -34.26 3.00 -8.72
CA HIS A 126 -33.93 4.10 -7.82
C HIS A 126 -32.65 3.81 -7.06
N LEU A 127 -31.77 4.80 -6.93
CA LEU A 127 -30.53 4.70 -6.18
C LEU A 127 -30.58 5.58 -4.93
N THR A 128 -30.43 4.99 -3.75
CA THR A 128 -30.18 5.76 -2.52
C THR A 128 -28.71 5.66 -2.14
N HIS A 129 -27.99 6.78 -2.19
CA HIS A 129 -26.59 6.87 -1.82
C HIS A 129 -26.47 7.44 -0.41
N ILE A 130 -26.08 6.59 0.54
CA ILE A 130 -25.89 6.97 1.95
C ILE A 130 -24.44 7.36 2.16
N ILE A 131 -24.21 8.60 2.61
CA ILE A 131 -22.89 9.18 2.80
C ILE A 131 -22.69 9.58 4.26
N ARG A 132 -21.47 9.44 4.78
CA ARG A 132 -21.19 9.78 6.19
C ARG A 132 -20.25 10.95 6.34
N SER A 133 -19.20 10.98 5.54
CA SER A 133 -18.14 11.98 5.67
C SER A 133 -17.97 12.70 4.35
N LYS A 134 -17.91 14.03 4.41
CA LYS A 134 -17.67 14.86 3.23
C LYS A 134 -16.27 14.59 2.64
N HIS A 135 -16.14 14.74 1.33
CA HIS A 135 -14.88 14.57 0.60
C HIS A 135 -14.71 15.72 -0.40
N TRP A 136 -13.48 16.22 -0.53
CA TRP A 136 -13.15 17.13 -1.62
C TRP A 136 -13.14 16.38 -2.95
N ILE A 137 -14.07 16.76 -3.84
CA ILE A 137 -14.19 16.22 -5.20
C ILE A 137 -13.58 17.22 -6.18
N TYR A 138 -12.54 16.80 -6.88
CA TYR A 138 -11.73 17.61 -7.76
C TYR A 138 -11.90 17.18 -9.22
N PRO A 139 -11.84 18.09 -10.20
CA PRO A 139 -11.90 17.72 -11.61
C PRO A 139 -10.77 16.75 -11.96
N ALA A 140 -11.11 15.66 -12.64
CA ALA A 140 -10.13 14.71 -13.15
C ALA A 140 -9.58 15.16 -14.50
N ALA A 141 -8.27 15.01 -14.71
CA ALA A 141 -7.64 15.11 -16.02
C ALA A 141 -7.10 13.72 -16.38
N ASN A 142 -7.62 13.13 -17.46
CA ASN A 142 -7.12 11.86 -17.99
C ASN A 142 -7.18 11.85 -19.51
N PRO A 143 -6.41 12.72 -20.19
CA PRO A 143 -6.34 12.71 -21.63
C PRO A 143 -5.73 11.37 -22.11
N PRO A 144 -6.24 10.76 -23.19
CA PRO A 144 -5.60 9.61 -23.80
C PRO A 144 -4.25 10.00 -24.40
N TYR A 145 -3.32 9.05 -24.50
CA TYR A 145 -2.08 9.25 -25.23
C TYR A 145 -2.32 9.13 -26.74
N PRO A 146 -2.09 10.21 -27.54
CA PRO A 146 -2.29 10.15 -28.99
C PRO A 146 -1.38 9.12 -29.67
N PRO A 147 -1.75 8.57 -30.85
CA PRO A 147 -0.95 7.58 -31.57
C PRO A 147 0.51 7.99 -31.80
N LEU A 148 0.75 9.24 -32.19
CA LEU A 148 2.11 9.78 -32.38
C LEU A 148 2.93 9.73 -31.09
N LEU A 149 2.33 10.10 -29.96
CA LEU A 149 3.03 10.10 -28.68
C LEU A 149 3.33 8.66 -28.21
N ARG A 150 2.42 7.72 -28.47
CA ARG A 150 2.67 6.28 -28.24
C ARG A 150 3.82 5.78 -29.11
N TRP A 151 3.86 6.16 -30.39
CA TRP A 151 4.95 5.81 -31.30
C TRP A 151 6.29 6.39 -30.81
N ILE A 152 6.32 7.65 -30.38
CA ILE A 152 7.51 8.28 -29.79
C ILE A 152 8.00 7.47 -28.58
N PHE A 153 7.11 7.08 -27.67
CA PHE A 153 7.49 6.30 -26.49
C PHE A 153 8.04 4.91 -26.82
N GLN A 154 7.59 4.30 -27.92
CA GLN A 154 8.04 2.98 -28.37
C GLN A 154 9.36 3.02 -29.14
N ASN A 155 9.60 4.08 -29.93
CA ASN A 155 10.67 4.10 -30.93
C ASN A 155 11.81 5.08 -30.62
N ILE A 156 11.57 6.13 -29.82
CA ILE A 156 12.62 7.11 -29.47
C ILE A 156 13.26 6.71 -28.14
N PRO A 157 14.58 6.44 -28.11
CA PRO A 157 15.28 6.10 -26.88
C PRO A 157 15.06 7.14 -25.78
N LEU A 158 14.84 6.66 -24.55
CA LEU A 158 14.63 7.47 -23.34
C LEU A 158 13.36 8.34 -23.31
N ALA A 159 12.61 8.51 -24.40
CA ALA A 159 11.44 9.39 -24.43
C ALA A 159 10.41 9.06 -23.34
N LEU A 160 10.06 7.77 -23.19
CA LEU A 160 9.16 7.31 -22.12
C LEU A 160 9.74 7.54 -20.72
N ARG A 161 11.06 7.40 -20.54
CA ARG A 161 11.73 7.63 -19.25
C ARG A 161 11.71 9.12 -18.87
N LEU A 162 12.01 10.00 -19.84
CA LEU A 162 11.93 11.44 -19.65
C LEU A 162 10.51 11.90 -19.34
N HIS A 163 9.52 11.33 -20.04
CA HIS A 163 8.11 11.58 -19.74
C HIS A 163 7.73 11.15 -18.31
N ARG A 164 8.18 9.98 -17.85
CA ARG A 164 7.99 9.52 -16.46
C ARG A 164 8.67 10.46 -15.45
N ILE A 165 9.88 10.95 -15.74
CA ILE A 165 10.58 11.94 -14.89
C ILE A 165 9.79 13.26 -14.85
N HIS A 166 9.31 13.74 -16.00
CA HIS A 166 8.50 14.95 -16.06
C HIS A 166 7.22 14.83 -15.22
N LEU A 167 6.47 13.72 -15.39
CA LEU A 167 5.29 13.42 -14.57
C LEU A 167 5.63 13.35 -13.09
N PHE A 168 6.72 12.66 -12.74
CA PHE A 168 7.21 12.61 -11.36
C PHE A 168 7.44 14.02 -10.81
N LEU A 169 8.19 14.87 -11.50
CA LEU A 169 8.49 16.23 -11.05
C LEU A 169 7.22 17.10 -10.91
N LEU A 170 6.27 16.99 -11.85
CA LEU A 170 5.00 17.70 -11.78
C LEU A 170 4.18 17.29 -10.55
N ILE A 171 4.08 15.99 -10.31
CA ILE A 171 3.30 15.42 -9.21
C ILE A 171 4.01 15.68 -7.88
N GLU A 172 5.34 15.57 -7.82
CA GLU A 172 6.16 15.80 -6.63
C GLU A 172 6.08 17.24 -6.12
N ARG A 173 5.94 18.23 -7.02
CA ARG A 173 5.66 19.63 -6.64
C ARG A 173 4.40 19.79 -5.80
N SER A 174 3.44 18.87 -5.91
CA SER A 174 2.20 18.90 -5.12
C SER A 174 2.44 18.60 -3.63
N LEU A 175 3.63 18.13 -3.22
CA LEU A 175 3.97 17.96 -1.81
C LEU A 175 3.79 19.25 -1.00
N THR A 176 4.03 20.42 -1.60
CA THR A 176 3.85 21.72 -0.92
C THR A 176 2.43 21.90 -0.37
N LEU A 177 1.42 21.36 -1.07
CA LEU A 177 0.02 21.38 -0.63
C LEU A 177 -0.16 20.79 0.78
N PHE A 178 0.61 19.74 1.08
CA PHE A 178 0.46 18.97 2.31
C PHE A 178 1.23 19.52 3.50
N LYS A 179 2.12 20.50 3.30
CA LYS A 179 2.92 21.10 4.38
C LYS A 179 2.17 22.21 5.08
N MET A 180 2.24 22.28 6.42
CA MET A 180 1.70 23.37 7.24
C MET A 180 2.61 24.61 7.20
N SER A 181 2.87 25.13 6.00
CA SER A 181 3.64 26.35 5.77
C SER A 181 2.75 27.43 5.14
N LYS A 182 3.19 28.70 5.18
CA LYS A 182 2.48 29.82 4.51
C LYS A 182 2.16 29.50 3.05
N LYS A 183 3.15 28.99 2.30
CA LYS A 183 2.99 28.58 0.90
C LYS A 183 2.00 27.41 0.76
N GLY A 184 2.07 26.43 1.64
CA GLY A 184 1.14 25.30 1.66
C GLY A 184 -0.30 25.75 1.89
N THR A 185 -0.53 26.68 2.82
CA THR A 185 -1.86 27.26 3.10
C THR A 185 -2.43 27.95 1.88
N VAL A 186 -1.66 28.80 1.19
CA VAL A 186 -2.10 29.47 -0.05
C VAL A 186 -2.50 28.44 -1.11
N VAL A 187 -1.64 27.44 -1.35
CA VAL A 187 -1.94 26.36 -2.32
C VAL A 187 -3.20 25.57 -1.92
N ARG A 188 -3.41 25.27 -0.63
CA ARG A 188 -4.62 24.58 -0.17
C ARG A 188 -5.86 25.42 -0.42
N GLN A 189 -5.84 26.70 -0.09
CA GLN A 189 -6.97 27.62 -0.30
C GLN A 189 -7.32 27.77 -1.78
N GLU A 190 -6.34 27.94 -2.66
CA GLU A 190 -6.56 27.98 -4.11
C GLU A 190 -7.23 26.69 -4.62
N ARG A 191 -6.76 25.54 -4.15
CA ARG A 191 -7.31 24.23 -4.55
C ARG A 191 -8.71 24.00 -3.97
N GLN A 192 -8.94 24.46 -2.74
CA GLN A 192 -10.24 24.43 -2.07
C GLN A 192 -11.27 25.23 -2.86
N VAL A 193 -11.00 26.51 -3.16
CA VAL A 193 -11.89 27.38 -3.95
C VAL A 193 -12.20 26.75 -5.31
N LYS A 194 -11.18 26.21 -5.99
CA LYS A 194 -11.39 25.53 -7.28
C LYS A 194 -12.26 24.26 -7.14
N SER A 195 -12.04 23.47 -6.09
CA SER A 195 -12.81 22.25 -5.82
C SER A 195 -14.26 22.59 -5.48
N GLU A 196 -14.49 23.55 -4.59
CA GLU A 196 -15.82 23.98 -4.18
C GLU A 196 -16.61 24.54 -5.36
N ARG A 197 -15.99 25.42 -6.17
CA ARG A 197 -16.62 25.93 -7.40
C ARG A 197 -17.03 24.79 -8.33
N PHE A 198 -16.16 23.79 -8.50
CA PHE A 198 -16.45 22.62 -9.32
C PHE A 198 -17.63 21.80 -8.73
N MET A 199 -17.63 21.55 -7.42
CA MET A 199 -18.70 20.83 -6.72
C MET A 199 -20.04 21.54 -6.83
N ARG A 200 -20.08 22.85 -6.51
CA ARG A 200 -21.30 23.67 -6.59
C ARG A 200 -21.86 23.77 -8.01
N LYS A 201 -20.97 23.82 -9.01
CA LYS A 201 -21.37 23.90 -10.42
C LYS A 201 -22.05 22.63 -10.93
N HIS A 202 -21.62 21.45 -10.47
CA HIS A 202 -22.06 20.18 -11.05
C HIS A 202 -23.05 19.40 -10.20
N ALA A 203 -23.05 19.58 -8.87
CA ALA A 203 -24.04 18.98 -7.99
C ALA A 203 -25.24 19.90 -7.76
N PRO A 204 -26.46 19.35 -7.61
CA PRO A 204 -27.65 20.16 -7.35
C PRO A 204 -27.58 20.84 -5.99
N ALA A 205 -28.13 22.05 -5.89
CA ALA A 205 -28.06 22.90 -4.69
C ALA A 205 -28.57 22.19 -3.41
N LYS A 206 -29.61 21.36 -3.53
CA LYS A 206 -30.18 20.56 -2.43
C LYS A 206 -29.19 19.63 -1.71
N TYR A 207 -28.05 19.32 -2.33
CA TYR A 207 -27.03 18.43 -1.77
C TYR A 207 -25.74 19.15 -1.37
N HIS A 208 -25.65 20.47 -1.49
CA HIS A 208 -24.41 21.21 -1.18
C HIS A 208 -24.02 21.04 0.29
N ASP A 209 -24.98 21.06 1.21
CA ASP A 209 -24.74 20.91 2.65
C ASP A 209 -24.22 19.52 3.01
N LEU A 210 -24.60 18.49 2.24
CA LEU A 210 -24.14 17.11 2.41
C LEU A 210 -22.76 16.88 1.77
N LEU A 211 -22.43 17.62 0.70
CA LEU A 211 -21.24 17.36 -0.12
C LEU A 211 -20.03 18.22 0.27
N ILE A 212 -20.23 19.52 0.53
CA ILE A 212 -19.13 20.49 0.61
C ILE A 212 -18.43 20.42 1.97
N PRO A 213 -17.15 20.01 2.01
CA PRO A 213 -16.40 19.88 3.26
C PRO A 213 -16.12 21.21 3.96
N ASP A 214 -15.93 21.13 5.27
CA ASP A 214 -15.55 22.20 6.20
C ASP A 214 -14.10 22.07 6.71
N PHE A 215 -13.34 21.10 6.20
CA PHE A 215 -11.96 20.83 6.57
C PHE A 215 -10.97 21.13 5.43
N ASP A 216 -9.69 21.28 5.77
CA ASP A 216 -8.64 21.70 4.83
C ASP A 216 -8.51 20.77 3.61
N PHE A 217 -8.32 21.38 2.44
CA PHE A 217 -8.07 20.63 1.20
C PHE A 217 -6.77 19.81 1.30
N GLY A 218 -6.89 18.50 1.07
CA GLY A 218 -5.77 17.54 1.17
C GLY A 218 -5.64 16.83 2.52
N CYS A 219 -6.47 17.16 3.52
CA CYS A 219 -6.50 16.43 4.79
C CYS A 219 -6.87 14.94 4.60
N LYS A 220 -7.77 14.65 3.65
CA LYS A 220 -8.09 13.28 3.18
C LYS A 220 -7.62 13.08 1.75
N ARG A 221 -7.60 11.82 1.30
CA ARG A 221 -7.48 11.52 -0.13
C ARG A 221 -8.62 12.20 -0.89
N ARG A 222 -8.24 12.96 -1.92
CA ARG A 222 -9.16 13.68 -2.80
C ARG A 222 -9.81 12.68 -3.77
N ILE A 223 -11.07 12.91 -4.10
CA ILE A 223 -11.76 12.15 -5.13
C ILE A 223 -11.59 12.91 -6.44
N PHE A 224 -11.10 12.24 -7.48
CA PHE A 224 -11.06 12.79 -8.83
C PHE A 224 -12.30 12.34 -9.58
N ASP A 225 -13.14 13.29 -10.01
CA ASP A 225 -14.42 13.00 -10.65
C ASP A 225 -14.22 12.58 -12.13
N VAL A 226 -13.88 11.31 -12.35
CA VAL A 226 -13.70 10.74 -13.70
C VAL A 226 -15.04 10.29 -14.29
N GLY A 227 -15.92 9.73 -13.46
CA GLY A 227 -17.19 9.13 -13.89
C GLY A 227 -18.36 10.10 -13.94
N GLY A 228 -18.19 11.36 -13.53
CA GLY A 228 -19.26 12.35 -13.50
C GLY A 228 -20.21 12.16 -12.32
N TYR A 229 -19.70 11.75 -11.16
CA TYR A 229 -20.46 11.56 -9.92
C TYR A 229 -21.31 12.78 -9.56
N LEU A 230 -20.71 13.98 -9.55
CA LEU A 230 -21.45 15.19 -9.19
C LEU A 230 -22.60 15.46 -10.16
N LYS A 231 -22.37 15.21 -11.46
CA LYS A 231 -23.40 15.36 -12.50
C LYS A 231 -24.52 14.33 -12.32
N ALA A 232 -24.18 13.08 -11.99
CA ALA A 232 -25.13 11.99 -11.77
C ALA A 232 -26.14 12.30 -10.65
N LEU A 233 -25.76 13.10 -9.65
CA LEU A 233 -26.66 13.55 -8.58
C LEU A 233 -27.83 14.44 -9.05
N ASN A 234 -27.83 14.92 -10.30
CA ASN A 234 -28.95 15.65 -10.88
C ASN A 234 -30.04 14.75 -11.48
N ALA A 235 -29.83 13.42 -11.52
CA ALA A 235 -30.84 12.50 -12.03
C ALA A 235 -32.09 12.49 -11.12
N GLU A 236 -33.23 12.07 -11.68
CA GLU A 236 -34.49 11.98 -10.95
C GLU A 236 -34.55 10.71 -10.07
N ASN A 237 -33.90 9.62 -10.50
CA ASN A 237 -33.89 8.32 -9.83
C ASN A 237 -32.75 8.17 -8.81
N ILE A 238 -32.28 9.26 -8.20
CA ILE A 238 -31.25 9.24 -7.15
C ILE A 238 -31.64 10.07 -5.93
N THR A 239 -31.32 9.54 -4.75
CA THR A 239 -31.40 10.24 -3.48
C THR A 239 -30.06 10.17 -2.76
N LEU A 240 -29.47 11.32 -2.46
CA LEU A 240 -28.31 11.43 -1.58
C LEU A 240 -28.80 11.76 -0.16
N THR A 241 -28.32 11.02 0.84
CA THR A 241 -28.68 11.24 2.25
C THR A 241 -27.50 10.92 3.17
N ASP A 242 -27.46 11.54 4.36
CA ASP A 242 -26.55 11.22 5.45
C ASP A 242 -27.23 10.50 6.62
N GLU A 243 -28.45 10.01 6.38
CA GLU A 243 -29.20 9.15 7.27
C GLU A 243 -28.38 7.97 7.79
N LYS A 244 -28.35 7.81 9.12
CA LYS A 244 -27.60 6.73 9.78
C LYS A 244 -28.32 5.40 9.57
N PRO A 245 -27.69 4.39 8.92
CA PRO A 245 -28.22 3.03 8.89
C PRO A 245 -28.29 2.45 10.32
N LEU A 246 -29.44 1.93 10.72
CA LEU A 246 -29.68 1.37 12.06
C LEU A 246 -29.85 -0.14 12.03
N GLU A 247 -30.63 -0.66 11.08
CA GLU A 247 -30.92 -2.09 10.94
C GLU A 247 -31.30 -2.39 9.49
N ILE A 248 -30.82 -3.51 8.94
CA ILE A 248 -31.29 -4.07 7.68
C ILE A 248 -32.53 -4.92 7.96
N LEU A 249 -33.60 -4.62 7.22
CA LEU A 249 -34.89 -5.29 7.26
C LEU A 249 -35.00 -6.25 6.07
N PRO A 250 -35.96 -7.19 6.06
CA PRO A 250 -36.10 -8.12 4.93
C PRO A 250 -36.18 -7.45 3.55
N ASP A 251 -36.88 -6.30 3.44
CA ASP A 251 -37.11 -5.62 2.16
C ASP A 251 -36.50 -4.20 2.11
N GLY A 252 -35.52 -3.90 2.96
CA GLY A 252 -34.91 -2.57 2.98
C GLY A 252 -33.97 -2.29 4.14
N LEU A 253 -33.76 -1.00 4.38
CA LEU A 253 -32.85 -0.49 5.40
C LEU A 253 -33.58 0.52 6.28
N ARG A 254 -33.63 0.27 7.59
CA ARG A 254 -34.09 1.25 8.57
C ARG A 254 -32.97 2.24 8.85
N THR A 255 -33.31 3.51 8.76
CA THR A 255 -32.45 4.63 9.15
C THR A 255 -33.03 5.35 10.37
N ASN A 256 -32.35 6.40 10.81
CA ASN A 256 -32.88 7.30 11.85
C ASN A 256 -34.04 8.18 11.40
N HIS A 257 -34.40 8.22 10.11
CA HIS A 257 -35.50 9.04 9.58
C HIS A 257 -36.63 8.23 8.96
N GLY A 258 -36.41 6.95 8.65
CA GLY A 258 -37.46 6.11 8.07
C GLY A 258 -36.93 4.78 7.55
N ILE A 259 -37.64 4.23 6.57
CA ILE A 259 -37.28 2.99 5.90
C ILE A 259 -37.00 3.30 4.43
N ILE A 260 -35.82 2.89 3.97
CA ILE A 260 -35.43 2.94 2.56
C ILE A 260 -35.64 1.54 1.98
N LYS A 261 -36.49 1.39 0.97
CA LYS A 261 -36.64 0.11 0.26
C LYS A 261 -35.35 -0.23 -0.49
N ALA A 262 -34.94 -1.49 -0.44
CA ALA A 262 -33.75 -1.96 -1.12
C ALA A 262 -33.95 -3.39 -1.61
N ASP A 263 -33.61 -3.64 -2.86
CA ASP A 263 -33.45 -4.97 -3.42
C ASP A 263 -31.97 -5.40 -3.40
N VAL A 264 -31.06 -4.42 -3.45
CA VAL A 264 -29.60 -4.63 -3.42
C VAL A 264 -28.95 -3.57 -2.54
N ILE A 265 -28.01 -3.99 -1.70
CA ILE A 265 -27.16 -3.11 -0.88
C ILE A 265 -25.70 -3.30 -1.27
N VAL A 266 -25.09 -2.25 -1.81
CA VAL A 266 -23.68 -2.20 -2.20
C VAL A 266 -22.88 -1.50 -1.12
N LEU A 267 -21.93 -2.21 -0.51
CA LEU A 267 -21.03 -1.66 0.49
C LEU A 267 -19.78 -1.07 -0.19
N ALA A 268 -19.73 0.25 -0.29
CA ALA A 268 -18.54 1.04 -0.64
C ALA A 268 -17.85 1.59 0.63
N THR A 269 -17.82 0.77 1.67
CA THR A 269 -17.42 1.12 3.05
C THR A 269 -15.92 0.99 3.31
N GLY A 270 -15.15 0.53 2.31
CA GLY A 270 -13.69 0.47 2.35
C GLY A 270 -13.15 -0.79 3.01
N PHE A 271 -11.92 -0.72 3.51
CA PHE A 271 -11.15 -1.90 3.91
C PHE A 271 -10.77 -1.86 5.39
N GLU A 272 -10.42 -3.03 5.94
CA GLU A 272 -9.68 -3.12 7.19
C GLU A 272 -8.24 -2.67 6.95
N THR A 273 -7.81 -1.60 7.61
CA THR A 273 -6.50 -0.98 7.40
C THR A 273 -5.47 -1.48 8.43
N LYS A 274 -5.47 -2.78 8.71
CA LYS A 274 -4.49 -3.44 9.57
C LYS A 274 -3.34 -3.95 8.72
N PHE A 275 -2.11 -3.66 9.12
CA PHE A 275 -0.93 -4.26 8.48
C PHE A 275 -0.82 -5.74 8.85
N LEU A 276 -0.32 -6.58 7.93
CA LEU A 276 -0.18 -8.04 8.11
C LEU A 276 -1.51 -8.72 8.50
N HIS A 277 -2.61 -8.34 7.84
CA HIS A 277 -3.90 -8.97 8.07
C HIS A 277 -3.84 -10.48 7.81
N ALA A 278 -4.46 -11.28 8.69
CA ALA A 278 -4.53 -12.75 8.67
C ALA A 278 -3.22 -13.54 8.82
N MET A 279 -2.05 -12.87 8.85
CA MET A 279 -0.76 -13.52 9.02
C MET A 279 -0.10 -13.15 10.36
N ASP A 280 0.25 -14.15 11.14
CA ASP A 280 1.08 -13.97 12.34
C ASP A 280 2.56 -14.04 11.96
N VAL A 281 3.31 -12.97 12.20
CA VAL A 281 4.76 -12.94 11.97
C VAL A 281 5.47 -12.86 13.31
N ILE A 282 6.36 -13.82 13.56
CA ILE A 282 7.03 -14.03 14.84
C ILE A 282 8.53 -14.01 14.62
N GLY A 283 9.17 -13.02 15.21
CA GLY A 283 10.60 -12.77 15.12
C GLY A 283 11.39 -13.49 16.19
N ARG A 284 12.49 -12.86 16.61
CA ARG A 284 13.35 -13.35 17.69
C ARG A 284 12.58 -13.46 19.01
N ASP A 285 13.03 -14.38 19.85
CA ASP A 285 12.51 -14.61 21.21
C ASP A 285 11.00 -14.89 21.28
N GLY A 286 10.41 -15.37 20.16
CA GLY A 286 8.98 -15.67 20.08
C GLY A 286 8.08 -14.43 20.00
N GLN A 287 8.63 -13.22 19.84
CA GLN A 287 7.86 -11.99 19.78
C GLN A 287 7.11 -11.83 18.45
N SER A 288 5.81 -11.60 18.52
CA SER A 288 4.99 -11.30 17.35
C SER A 288 5.11 -9.83 16.91
N VAL A 289 4.85 -9.54 15.64
CA VAL A 289 4.79 -8.15 15.14
C VAL A 289 3.74 -7.32 15.88
N ARG A 290 2.64 -7.94 16.34
CA ARG A 290 1.60 -7.23 17.11
C ARG A 290 2.16 -6.75 18.45
N GLU A 291 2.79 -7.65 19.21
CA GLU A 291 3.46 -7.31 20.47
C GLU A 291 4.60 -6.30 20.27
N HIS A 292 5.32 -6.39 19.14
CA HIS A 292 6.33 -5.38 18.78
C HIS A 292 5.72 -3.99 18.60
N TRP A 293 4.60 -3.89 17.88
CA TRP A 293 3.92 -2.61 17.69
C TRP A 293 3.23 -2.08 18.94
N ASP A 294 2.86 -2.92 19.90
CA ASP A 294 2.31 -2.49 21.19
C ASP A 294 3.33 -1.68 22.02
N LYS A 295 4.63 -1.73 21.68
CA LYS A 295 5.68 -0.86 22.24
C LYS A 295 5.54 0.61 21.79
N TYR A 296 4.73 0.88 20.77
CA TYR A 296 4.50 2.20 20.19
C TYR A 296 3.01 2.59 20.30
N PRO A 297 2.65 3.88 20.20
CA PRO A 297 1.25 4.29 20.13
C PRO A 297 0.47 3.77 18.90
N GLY A 298 1.16 3.16 17.93
CA GLY A 298 0.59 2.50 16.77
C GLY A 298 1.68 1.91 15.86
N PRO A 299 1.29 1.20 14.77
CA PRO A 299 2.24 0.56 13.87
C PRO A 299 3.28 1.52 13.29
N THR A 300 4.52 1.07 13.23
CA THR A 300 5.64 1.80 12.64
C THR A 300 6.59 0.85 11.91
N ALA A 301 7.48 1.39 11.09
CA ALA A 301 8.53 0.63 10.43
C ALA A 301 9.68 1.55 10.01
N TYR A 302 10.91 1.09 10.22
CA TYR A 302 12.10 1.78 9.74
C TYR A 302 12.09 1.82 8.20
N ASN A 303 12.31 3.02 7.64
CA ASN A 303 12.24 3.28 6.21
C ASN A 303 10.96 2.73 5.54
N SER A 304 9.85 2.71 6.30
CA SER A 304 8.53 2.21 5.88
C SER A 304 8.47 0.71 5.54
N SER A 305 9.44 -0.09 6.00
CA SER A 305 9.58 -1.49 5.56
C SER A 305 10.08 -2.48 6.61
N VAL A 306 10.88 -2.05 7.59
CA VAL A 306 11.65 -2.97 8.45
C VAL A 306 11.26 -2.82 9.92
N LEU A 307 11.26 -3.92 10.66
CA LEU A 307 11.04 -3.99 12.11
C LEU A 307 12.27 -4.61 12.80
N SER A 308 12.66 -4.08 13.96
CA SER A 308 13.74 -4.67 14.77
C SER A 308 13.30 -5.98 15.41
N GLY A 309 14.19 -6.96 15.48
CA GLY A 309 13.87 -8.30 15.99
C GLY A 309 13.19 -9.21 14.96
N PHE A 310 13.07 -8.78 13.71
CA PHE A 310 12.52 -9.57 12.60
C PHE A 310 13.56 -9.67 11.47
N PRO A 311 14.59 -10.51 11.61
CA PRO A 311 15.71 -10.52 10.68
C PRO A 311 15.28 -10.96 9.27
N ASN A 312 15.92 -10.40 8.25
CA ASN A 312 15.63 -10.70 6.84
C ASN A 312 14.15 -10.50 6.42
N PHE A 313 13.34 -9.82 7.23
CA PHE A 313 11.93 -9.53 6.94
C PHE A 313 11.73 -8.09 6.46
N PHE A 314 11.02 -7.93 5.34
CA PHE A 314 10.71 -6.64 4.75
C PHE A 314 9.23 -6.56 4.37
N MET A 315 8.61 -5.40 4.59
CA MET A 315 7.24 -5.11 4.16
C MET A 315 7.27 -4.17 2.96
N LEU A 316 6.56 -4.53 1.89
CA LEU A 316 6.18 -3.61 0.83
C LEU A 316 4.91 -2.88 1.22
N LEU A 317 4.90 -1.56 1.04
CA LEU A 317 3.81 -0.70 1.48
C LEU A 317 3.49 -0.88 2.99
N GLY A 318 4.53 -1.01 3.81
CA GLY A 318 4.41 -1.08 5.27
C GLY A 318 3.95 0.24 5.90
N PRO A 319 3.97 0.32 7.25
CA PRO A 319 3.65 1.55 7.96
C PRO A 319 4.39 2.77 7.41
N ASN A 320 3.70 3.91 7.33
CA ASN A 320 4.23 5.18 6.84
C ASN A 320 4.75 5.17 5.39
N SER A 321 4.26 4.29 4.52
CA SER A 321 4.66 4.22 3.10
C SER A 321 3.74 4.99 2.14
N ALA A 322 2.49 5.26 2.55
CA ALA A 322 1.49 5.84 1.66
C ALA A 322 1.75 7.34 1.44
N THR A 323 1.38 7.83 0.26
CA THR A 323 1.57 9.24 -0.12
C THR A 323 0.24 9.86 -0.56
N GLY A 324 0.03 11.13 -0.21
CA GLY A 324 -1.14 11.90 -0.67
C GLY A 324 -0.94 12.61 -2.01
N HIS A 325 0.31 12.72 -2.49
CA HIS A 325 0.66 13.50 -3.66
C HIS A 325 1.15 12.67 -4.84
N THR A 326 1.76 11.50 -4.64
CA THR A 326 2.46 10.76 -5.71
C THR A 326 2.12 9.26 -5.71
N SER A 327 2.97 8.42 -6.30
CA SER A 327 2.67 7.03 -6.68
C SER A 327 3.08 6.01 -5.62
N ALA A 328 2.14 5.13 -5.26
CA ALA A 328 2.41 3.95 -4.45
C ALA A 328 3.39 2.97 -5.14
N LEU A 329 3.37 2.89 -6.47
CA LEU A 329 4.32 2.05 -7.21
C LEU A 329 5.77 2.51 -7.03
N ILE A 330 6.01 3.83 -7.02
CA ILE A 330 7.35 4.38 -6.77
C ILE A 330 7.79 4.07 -5.33
N ALA A 331 6.88 4.17 -4.36
CA ALA A 331 7.19 3.78 -2.98
C ALA A 331 7.55 2.28 -2.87
N SER A 332 6.83 1.41 -3.57
CA SER A 332 7.14 -0.02 -3.66
C SER A 332 8.49 -0.29 -4.33
N GLU A 333 8.78 0.33 -5.48
CA GLU A 333 10.06 0.22 -6.18
C GLU A 333 11.24 0.71 -5.32
N ASN A 334 11.06 1.81 -4.60
CA ASN A 334 12.04 2.33 -3.63
C ASN A 334 12.30 1.31 -2.52
N THR A 335 11.24 0.74 -1.95
CA THR A 335 11.33 -0.28 -0.89
C THR A 335 12.07 -1.53 -1.36
N ILE A 336 11.76 -2.03 -2.57
CA ILE A 336 12.46 -3.18 -3.18
C ILE A 336 13.95 -2.85 -3.35
N ASN A 337 14.26 -1.67 -3.88
CA ASN A 337 15.65 -1.21 -4.07
C ASN A 337 16.42 -1.12 -2.75
N TYR A 338 15.77 -0.66 -1.68
CA TYR A 338 16.33 -0.61 -0.34
C TYR A 338 16.61 -2.01 0.20
N ALA A 339 15.60 -2.88 0.17
CA ALA A 339 15.69 -4.24 0.68
C ALA A 339 16.79 -5.03 -0.02
N LEU A 340 16.86 -4.99 -1.36
CA LEU A 340 17.91 -5.71 -2.12
C LEU A 340 19.33 -5.24 -1.79
N ARG A 341 19.52 -3.97 -1.44
CA ARG A 341 20.82 -3.45 -1.01
C ARG A 341 21.21 -3.99 0.35
N ILE A 342 20.29 -3.92 1.31
CA ILE A 342 20.49 -4.42 2.66
C ILE A 342 20.69 -5.95 2.67
N LEU A 343 19.90 -6.68 1.89
CA LEU A 343 19.93 -8.14 1.78
C LEU A 343 21.08 -8.68 0.91
N LYS A 344 21.88 -7.82 0.27
CA LYS A 344 23.00 -8.23 -0.57
C LYS A 344 23.96 -9.22 0.12
N PRO A 345 24.33 -9.06 1.41
CA PRO A 345 25.14 -10.04 2.13
C PRO A 345 24.48 -11.43 2.24
N ILE A 346 23.15 -11.49 2.40
CA ILE A 346 22.38 -12.75 2.44
C ILE A 346 22.35 -13.39 1.05
N LEU A 347 21.97 -12.61 0.04
CA LEU A 347 21.88 -13.05 -1.36
C LEU A 347 23.23 -13.53 -1.93
N THR A 348 24.35 -13.00 -1.43
CA THR A 348 25.71 -13.43 -1.81
C THR A 348 26.29 -14.51 -0.89
N GLY A 349 25.50 -15.01 0.05
CA GLY A 349 25.89 -16.08 0.97
C GLY A 349 26.95 -15.70 2.00
N LYS A 350 27.19 -14.40 2.23
CA LYS A 350 28.21 -13.90 3.18
C LYS A 350 27.68 -13.71 4.60
N ALA A 351 26.37 -13.49 4.76
CA ALA A 351 25.72 -13.33 6.05
C ALA A 351 24.55 -14.32 6.19
N THR A 352 24.11 -14.54 7.43
CA THR A 352 22.94 -15.35 7.78
C THR A 352 21.73 -14.47 8.10
N SER A 353 21.94 -13.32 8.73
CA SER A 353 20.87 -12.40 9.06
C SER A 353 21.28 -10.93 8.94
N VAL A 354 20.31 -10.09 8.60
CA VAL A 354 20.36 -8.63 8.72
C VAL A 354 19.14 -8.17 9.52
N ASP A 355 19.38 -7.40 10.56
CA ASP A 355 18.34 -6.91 11.48
C ASP A 355 18.59 -5.44 11.81
N ILE A 356 17.53 -4.66 11.96
CA ILE A 356 17.62 -3.23 12.27
C ILE A 356 17.76 -3.06 13.80
N LYS A 357 18.58 -2.12 14.24
CA LYS A 357 18.69 -1.80 15.67
C LYS A 357 17.39 -1.16 16.16
N GLU A 358 16.89 -1.59 17.31
CA GLU A 358 15.67 -1.06 17.95
C GLU A 358 15.72 0.47 18.11
N GLN A 359 16.86 1.00 18.56
CA GLN A 359 17.05 2.46 18.71
C GLN A 359 16.94 3.21 17.37
N ALA A 360 17.36 2.59 16.26
CA ALA A 360 17.26 3.20 14.93
C ALA A 360 15.81 3.20 14.44
N GLU A 361 15.08 2.10 14.63
CA GLU A 361 13.63 2.02 14.37
C GLU A 361 12.87 3.07 15.17
N LYS A 362 13.10 3.14 16.49
CA LYS A 362 12.46 4.12 17.37
C LYS A 362 12.77 5.56 16.95
N SER A 363 14.04 5.89 16.72
CA SER A 363 14.43 7.24 16.28
C SER A 363 13.78 7.63 14.96
N TYR A 364 13.64 6.67 14.03
CA TYR A 364 12.96 6.90 12.76
C TYR A 364 11.45 7.12 12.96
N ALA A 365 10.79 6.30 13.77
CA ALA A 365 9.38 6.44 14.10
C ALA A 365 9.06 7.83 14.68
N ASP A 366 9.86 8.27 15.67
CA ASP A 366 9.70 9.58 16.31
C ASP A 366 9.87 10.73 15.29
N LYS A 367 10.87 10.63 14.39
CA LYS A 367 11.09 11.61 13.30
C LYS A 367 9.92 11.66 12.31
N VAL A 368 9.36 10.50 11.95
CA VAL A 368 8.20 10.42 11.05
C VAL A 368 6.99 11.11 11.67
N GLN A 369 6.66 10.80 12.93
CA GLN A 369 5.50 11.41 13.58
C GLN A 369 5.66 12.91 13.79
N ALA A 370 6.85 13.37 14.19
CA ALA A 370 7.15 14.79 14.28
C ALA A 370 6.93 15.50 12.93
N ALA A 371 7.44 14.92 11.83
CA ALA A 371 7.25 15.48 10.50
C ALA A 371 5.78 15.43 10.02
N LEU A 372 4.99 14.44 10.45
CA LEU A 372 3.56 14.34 10.14
C LEU A 372 2.73 15.41 10.85
N ASN A 373 3.13 15.83 12.06
CA ASN A 373 2.47 16.93 12.77
C ASN A 373 2.61 18.27 12.04
N GLU A 374 3.62 18.42 11.18
CA GLU A 374 3.80 19.58 10.29
C GLU A 374 3.06 19.43 8.94
N THR A 375 2.11 18.50 8.84
CA THR A 375 1.33 18.28 7.63
C THR A 375 -0.17 18.44 7.83
N VAL A 376 -0.87 18.75 6.75
CA VAL A 376 -2.34 18.83 6.72
C VAL A 376 -3.00 17.49 7.07
N PHE A 377 -2.28 16.36 6.94
CA PHE A 377 -2.83 15.05 7.29
C PHE A 377 -3.20 14.95 8.78
N ASN A 378 -2.39 15.54 9.66
CA ASN A 378 -2.64 15.56 11.10
C ASN A 378 -3.30 16.86 11.57
N ALA A 379 -3.03 17.99 10.90
CA ALA A 379 -3.47 19.31 11.33
C ALA A 379 -4.66 19.89 10.53
N GLY A 380 -5.16 19.19 9.50
CA GLY A 380 -6.17 19.70 8.58
C GLY A 380 -7.63 19.61 9.07
N GLY A 381 -7.85 19.29 10.35
CA GLY A 381 -9.18 19.31 10.97
C GLY A 381 -10.16 18.21 10.54
N CYS A 382 -9.69 17.20 9.80
CA CYS A 382 -10.55 16.11 9.32
C CYS A 382 -10.31 14.79 10.07
N GLN A 383 -11.32 13.93 10.10
CA GLN A 383 -11.16 12.53 10.49
C GLN A 383 -10.84 11.66 9.28
N SER A 384 -9.61 11.11 9.22
CA SER A 384 -9.16 10.21 8.16
C SER A 384 -8.82 8.83 8.72
N TRP A 385 -8.83 7.80 7.86
CA TRP A 385 -8.39 6.46 8.24
C TRP A 385 -6.88 6.34 8.44
N TYR A 386 -6.11 7.40 8.15
CA TYR A 386 -4.66 7.42 8.32
C TYR A 386 -4.23 7.43 9.79
N ILE A 387 -5.09 8.00 10.65
CA ILE A 387 -4.80 8.31 12.05
C ILE A 387 -5.56 7.36 12.96
N GLN A 388 -4.85 6.71 13.87
CA GLN A 388 -5.44 5.85 14.90
C GLN A 388 -5.93 6.67 16.10
N LYS A 389 -6.70 6.04 17.00
CA LYS A 389 -7.27 6.71 18.20
C LYS A 389 -6.20 7.41 19.06
N SER A 390 -4.98 6.89 19.07
CA SER A 390 -3.81 7.46 19.76
C SER A 390 -3.25 8.75 19.12
N LYS A 391 -3.89 9.28 18.07
CA LYS A 391 -3.36 10.32 17.16
C LYS A 391 -2.11 9.91 16.39
N TRP A 392 -1.72 8.63 16.45
CA TRP A 392 -0.63 8.08 15.69
C TRP A 392 -1.01 7.90 14.22
N ASN A 393 -0.22 8.44 13.31
CA ASN A 393 -0.43 8.28 11.88
C ASN A 393 0.47 7.15 11.37
N ALA A 394 -0.11 5.96 11.21
CA ALA A 394 0.61 4.76 10.77
C ALA A 394 0.68 4.62 9.24
N THR A 395 0.07 5.54 8.49
CA THR A 395 -0.16 5.35 7.05
C THR A 395 0.76 6.20 6.20
N ILE A 396 0.86 7.49 6.50
CA ILE A 396 1.41 8.48 5.57
C ILE A 396 2.93 8.64 5.74
N TYR A 397 3.62 8.76 4.61
CA TYR A 397 4.99 9.22 4.49
C TYR A 397 5.02 10.75 4.41
N PRO A 398 5.69 11.46 5.34
CA PRO A 398 5.62 12.93 5.42
C PRO A 398 6.57 13.69 4.48
N TRP A 399 7.44 12.99 3.74
CA TRP A 399 8.49 13.60 2.91
C TRP A 399 8.28 13.32 1.41
N SER A 400 9.23 13.79 0.61
CA SER A 400 9.21 13.60 -0.84
C SER A 400 9.56 12.16 -1.23
N GLN A 401 9.00 11.66 -2.32
CA GLN A 401 9.45 10.37 -2.87
C GLN A 401 10.87 10.45 -3.43
N ALA A 402 11.36 11.65 -3.79
CA ALA A 402 12.77 11.86 -4.09
C ALA A 402 13.66 11.57 -2.87
N TYR A 403 13.24 12.01 -1.68
CA TYR A 403 13.94 11.72 -0.44
C TYR A 403 13.86 10.23 -0.08
N PHE A 404 12.70 9.59 -0.28
CA PHE A 404 12.56 8.15 -0.06
C PHE A 404 13.45 7.33 -1.01
N TRP A 405 13.49 7.71 -2.29
CA TRP A 405 14.41 7.14 -3.28
C TRP A 405 15.87 7.28 -2.85
N TYR A 406 16.28 8.49 -2.44
CA TYR A 406 17.65 8.74 -1.96
C TYR A 406 18.01 7.84 -0.77
N ARG A 407 17.16 7.79 0.27
CA ARG A 407 17.34 6.91 1.43
C ARG A 407 17.38 5.43 1.06
N SER A 408 16.65 5.05 0.02
CA SER A 408 16.61 3.68 -0.50
C SER A 408 17.88 3.30 -1.27
N LEU A 409 18.56 4.27 -1.90
CA LEU A 409 19.83 4.06 -2.58
C LEU A 409 21.04 4.07 -1.66
N PHE A 410 20.97 4.86 -0.58
CA PHE A 410 22.07 5.07 0.37
C PHE A 410 21.65 4.69 1.80
N PRO A 411 21.59 3.38 2.12
CA PRO A 411 21.24 2.95 3.46
C PRO A 411 22.25 3.41 4.52
N THR A 412 21.74 3.77 5.69
CA THR A 412 22.55 4.06 6.87
C THR A 412 23.03 2.74 7.50
N TRP A 413 24.15 2.21 7.03
CA TRP A 413 24.67 0.89 7.46
C TRP A 413 24.96 0.77 8.97
N SER A 414 25.23 1.88 9.66
CA SER A 414 25.43 1.89 11.12
C SER A 414 24.17 1.51 11.91
N ASP A 415 22.99 1.57 11.28
CA ASP A 415 21.71 1.24 11.91
C ASP A 415 21.44 -0.27 11.93
N TRP A 416 22.28 -1.07 11.24
CA TRP A 416 22.05 -2.49 11.01
C TRP A 416 23.00 -3.38 11.83
N ASN A 417 22.45 -4.48 12.33
CA ASN A 417 23.20 -5.63 12.83
C ASN A 417 23.28 -6.66 11.70
N ILE A 418 24.49 -7.10 11.35
CA ILE A 418 24.72 -8.09 10.30
C ILE A 418 25.50 -9.25 10.89
N GLU A 419 24.91 -10.44 10.85
CA GLU A 419 25.56 -11.68 11.27
C GLU A 419 26.28 -12.29 10.07
N TRP A 420 27.60 -12.13 10.05
CA TRP A 420 28.44 -12.69 9.00
C TRP A 420 28.66 -14.18 9.24
N LYS A 421 28.62 -14.98 8.16
CA LYS A 421 29.07 -16.37 8.25
C LYS A 421 30.54 -16.38 8.64
N SER A 422 30.91 -17.12 9.67
CA SER A 422 32.31 -17.33 10.02
C SER A 422 33.04 -17.82 8.77
N ARG A 423 34.09 -17.11 8.34
CA ARG A 423 34.98 -17.64 7.29
C ARG A 423 35.49 -18.98 7.79
N GLN A 424 35.16 -20.08 7.11
CA GLN A 424 35.95 -21.29 7.30
C GLN A 424 37.41 -20.92 7.03
N PRO A 425 38.36 -21.27 7.92
CA PRO A 425 39.76 -21.06 7.64
C PRO A 425 40.05 -21.77 6.32
N SER A 426 40.42 -21.02 5.28
CA SER A 426 40.75 -21.64 4.02
C SER A 426 41.90 -22.61 4.27
N ARG A 427 41.68 -23.92 4.08
CA ARG A 427 42.70 -24.97 4.11
C ARG A 427 43.83 -24.77 3.06
N ARG A 428 43.88 -23.62 2.38
CA ARG A 428 44.87 -23.29 1.35
C ARG A 428 46.21 -22.77 1.89
N LYS A 429 46.34 -22.38 3.17
CA LYS A 429 47.64 -21.93 3.69
C LYS A 429 48.68 -23.05 3.85
N GLY A 430 48.27 -24.32 3.92
CA GLY A 430 49.21 -25.45 4.02
C GLY A 430 49.92 -25.79 2.71
N LYS A 431 49.26 -25.62 1.54
CA LYS A 431 49.85 -26.00 0.24
C LYS A 431 50.84 -24.96 -0.29
N THR A 432 50.59 -23.66 -0.08
CA THR A 432 51.52 -22.62 -0.56
C THR A 432 52.81 -22.58 0.27
N ILE A 433 52.72 -22.81 1.58
CA ILE A 433 53.90 -22.91 2.45
C ILE A 433 54.70 -24.18 2.14
N ALA A 434 54.04 -25.33 1.93
CA ALA A 434 54.71 -26.55 1.53
C ALA A 434 55.42 -26.40 0.17
N ILE A 435 54.78 -25.80 -0.84
CA ILE A 435 55.40 -25.56 -2.15
C ILE A 435 56.59 -24.59 -2.04
N LEU A 436 56.50 -23.53 -1.22
CA LEU A 436 57.63 -22.62 -1.01
C LEU A 436 58.81 -23.32 -0.31
N ILE A 437 58.53 -24.15 0.70
CA ILE A 437 59.57 -24.92 1.41
C ILE A 437 60.22 -25.93 0.47
N THR A 438 59.45 -26.62 -0.38
CA THR A 438 60.00 -27.55 -1.37
C THR A 438 60.85 -26.83 -2.43
N LEU A 439 60.42 -25.66 -2.91
CA LEU A 439 61.20 -24.87 -3.87
C LEU A 439 62.50 -24.32 -3.27
N ILE A 440 62.48 -23.90 -2.00
CA ILE A 440 63.70 -23.47 -1.28
C ILE A 440 64.63 -24.66 -1.04
N ALA A 441 64.12 -25.84 -0.69
CA ALA A 441 64.93 -27.05 -0.49
C ALA A 441 65.55 -27.56 -1.79
N VAL A 442 64.86 -27.42 -2.93
CA VAL A 442 65.41 -27.75 -4.27
C VAL A 442 66.45 -26.73 -4.70
N ALA A 443 66.25 -25.43 -4.44
CA ALA A 443 67.24 -24.39 -4.73
C ALA A 443 68.53 -24.56 -3.89
N LEU A 444 68.39 -24.92 -2.61
CA LEU A 444 69.54 -25.16 -1.72
C LEU A 444 70.30 -26.44 -2.07
N ASN A 445 69.63 -27.51 -2.49
CA ASN A 445 70.30 -28.73 -2.97
C ASN A 445 70.94 -28.54 -4.36
N GLY A 446 70.31 -27.75 -5.25
CA GLY A 446 70.89 -27.41 -6.55
C GLY A 446 72.17 -26.57 -6.45
N PHE A 447 72.31 -25.77 -5.39
CA PHE A 447 73.51 -24.98 -5.14
C PHE A 447 74.69 -25.82 -4.61
N TRP A 448 74.43 -26.97 -3.99
CA TRP A 448 75.47 -27.87 -3.48
C TRP A 448 76.08 -28.76 -4.57
N ILE A 449 75.30 -29.13 -5.59
CA ILE A 449 75.75 -30.01 -6.69
C ILE A 449 76.62 -29.27 -7.71
N TRP A 450 76.64 -27.93 -7.70
CA TRP A 450 77.40 -27.12 -8.66
C TRP A 450 78.76 -26.62 -8.13
N ASN A 451 79.08 -26.87 -6.86
CA ASN A 451 80.32 -26.43 -6.19
C ASN A 451 81.15 -27.62 -5.64
N SER A 452 80.97 -28.84 -6.18
CA SER A 452 81.79 -30.02 -5.87
C SER A 452 82.65 -30.42 -7.05
#